data_AF-A0A1A8LQK5-F1
#
_entry.id   AF-A0A1A8LQK5-F1
#
_cell.length_a   1.000
_cell.length_b   1.000
_cell.length_c   1.000
_cell.angle_alpha   90.00
_cell.angle_beta   90.00
_cell.angle_gamma   90.00
#
_symmetry.space_group_name_H-M   'P 1'
#
loop_
_entity.id
_entity.type
_entity.pdbx_description
1 polymer ?
#
loop_
_entity_poly.entity_id
_entity_poly.type
_entity_poly.pdbx_seq_one_letter_code
_entity_poly.pdbx_strand_id
1 'polypeptide(L)'
;ENDANAEVRRAVLSCIAMSPQTLPKVLKRTRDIKENVRKLAYQVLADKVHIKALTIAQRVGLLQHGLHDTSEAIREVVCSRLLPAWLLLLDGNIIELLHRLDVENCAETAMETLKALFKGMPTEELLQNRVQLDNRKLIPVDSLTCENAVYWRVLCEFIKGKGNDGDEMLEQVLPDAATYAEYLRSYLKTVTVMSE
;
A
#
# COMPACT_ATOMS: atom_id res chain seq x y z
N GLU A 1 -9.64 -16.80 21.84
CA GLU A 1 -10.77 -16.33 21.00
C GLU A 1 -12.09 -16.24 21.77
N ASN A 2 -12.31 -17.12 22.77
CA ASN A 2 -13.63 -17.31 23.39
C ASN A 2 -13.88 -16.50 24.67
N ASP A 3 -12.87 -15.78 25.19
CA ASP A 3 -13.01 -15.03 26.43
C ASP A 3 -13.83 -13.75 26.22
N ALA A 4 -14.86 -13.55 27.04
CA ALA A 4 -15.73 -12.38 26.97
C ALA A 4 -14.99 -11.08 27.36
N ASN A 5 -13.98 -11.16 28.24
CA ASN A 5 -13.24 -10.02 28.73
C ASN A 5 -12.17 -9.57 27.72
N ALA A 6 -12.26 -8.31 27.29
CA ALA A 6 -11.35 -7.73 26.31
C ALA A 6 -9.90 -7.62 26.82
N GLU A 7 -9.70 -7.37 28.11
CA GLU A 7 -8.37 -7.26 28.69
C GLU A 7 -7.67 -8.63 28.75
N VAL A 8 -8.42 -9.72 28.97
CA VAL A 8 -7.89 -11.08 28.85
C VAL A 8 -7.45 -11.35 27.41
N ARG A 9 -8.29 -10.99 26.42
CA ARG A 9 -7.92 -11.13 25.00
C ARG A 9 -6.67 -10.30 24.63
N ARG A 10 -6.53 -9.09 25.17
CA ARG A 10 -5.33 -8.24 25.00
C ARG A 10 -4.10 -8.85 25.64
N ALA A 11 -4.19 -9.32 26.87
CA ALA A 11 -3.09 -9.97 27.57
C ALA A 11 -2.57 -11.20 26.81
N VAL A 12 -3.47 -11.99 26.22
CA VAL A 12 -3.08 -13.10 25.35
C VAL A 12 -2.35 -12.58 24.10
N LEU A 13 -2.87 -11.53 23.44
CA LEU A 13 -2.21 -10.96 22.26
C LEU A 13 -0.80 -10.43 22.54
N SER A 14 -0.55 -9.83 23.71
CA SER A 14 0.79 -9.35 24.06
C SER A 14 1.79 -10.49 24.28
N CYS A 15 1.33 -11.62 24.81
CA CYS A 15 2.19 -12.73 25.22
C CYS A 15 2.29 -13.87 24.20
N ILE A 16 1.40 -13.92 23.21
CA ILE A 16 1.36 -15.03 22.24
C ILE A 16 2.63 -15.05 21.38
N ALA A 17 3.24 -16.24 21.29
CA ALA A 17 4.32 -16.51 20.36
C ALA A 17 3.78 -16.63 18.93
N MET A 18 4.44 -16.00 17.97
CA MET A 18 4.03 -16.04 16.57
C MET A 18 4.47 -17.36 15.92
N SER A 19 3.54 -18.06 15.30
CA SER A 19 3.74 -19.34 14.64
C SER A 19 2.66 -19.54 13.56
N PRO A 20 2.81 -20.51 12.63
CA PRO A 20 1.76 -20.83 11.67
C PRO A 20 0.40 -21.17 12.30
N GLN A 21 0.40 -21.71 13.52
CA GLN A 21 -0.83 -22.09 14.23
C GLN A 21 -1.49 -20.89 14.95
N THR A 22 -0.70 -19.92 15.38
CA THR A 22 -1.17 -18.75 16.15
C THR A 22 -1.47 -17.55 15.26
N LEU A 23 -0.79 -17.42 14.11
CA LEU A 23 -0.97 -16.32 13.16
C LEU A 23 -2.44 -16.13 12.73
N PRO A 24 -3.19 -17.18 12.32
CA PRO A 24 -4.61 -17.01 11.97
C PRO A 24 -5.46 -16.48 13.12
N LYS A 25 -5.11 -16.82 14.37
CA LYS A 25 -5.83 -16.36 15.57
C LYS A 25 -5.54 -14.88 15.86
N VAL A 26 -4.30 -14.44 15.65
CA VAL A 26 -3.92 -13.03 15.77
C VAL A 26 -4.57 -12.19 14.65
N LEU A 27 -4.55 -12.68 13.41
CA LEU A 27 -5.22 -12.03 12.27
C LEU A 27 -6.71 -11.82 12.54
N LYS A 28 -7.41 -12.82 13.09
CA LYS A 28 -8.83 -12.65 13.48
C LYS A 28 -9.06 -11.54 14.51
N ARG A 29 -8.06 -11.20 15.33
CA ARG A 29 -8.19 -10.12 16.34
C ARG A 29 -8.10 -8.73 15.74
N THR A 30 -7.70 -8.56 14.49
CA THR A 30 -7.85 -7.25 13.81
C THR A 30 -9.32 -6.91 13.53
N ARG A 31 -10.25 -7.84 13.75
CA ARG A 31 -11.71 -7.64 13.67
C ARG A 31 -12.41 -7.87 15.01
N ASP A 32 -11.70 -7.71 16.12
CA ASP A 32 -12.30 -7.79 17.46
C ASP A 32 -13.36 -6.70 17.67
N ILE A 33 -14.38 -6.99 18.49
CA ILE A 33 -15.42 -6.02 18.84
C ILE A 33 -14.88 -4.80 19.59
N LYS A 34 -13.78 -4.96 20.35
CA LYS A 34 -13.15 -3.85 21.07
C LYS A 34 -11.98 -3.28 20.28
N GLU A 35 -12.03 -1.96 20.08
CA GLU A 35 -11.00 -1.17 19.39
C GLU A 35 -9.60 -1.43 19.96
N ASN A 36 -9.45 -1.42 21.28
CA ASN A 36 -8.16 -1.61 21.92
C ASN A 36 -7.54 -2.98 21.58
N VAL A 37 -8.35 -4.04 21.42
CA VAL A 37 -7.87 -5.36 20.96
C VAL A 37 -7.45 -5.30 19.50
N ARG A 38 -8.25 -4.67 18.62
CA ARG A 38 -7.91 -4.48 17.19
C ARG A 38 -6.58 -3.74 17.04
N LYS A 39 -6.41 -2.65 17.79
CA LYS A 39 -5.21 -1.82 17.79
C LYS A 39 -3.98 -2.65 18.12
N LEU A 40 -4.04 -3.41 19.21
CA LEU A 40 -2.95 -4.28 19.63
C LEU A 40 -2.67 -5.39 18.61
N ALA A 41 -3.69 -5.93 17.94
CA ALA A 41 -3.49 -6.94 16.90
C ALA A 41 -2.67 -6.39 15.72
N TYR A 42 -2.99 -5.20 15.21
CA TYR A 42 -2.18 -4.57 14.16
C TYR A 42 -0.74 -4.29 14.61
N GLN A 43 -0.56 -3.84 15.85
CA GLN A 43 0.75 -3.62 16.44
C GLN A 43 1.58 -4.91 16.52
N VAL A 44 0.99 -6.00 17.02
CA VAL A 44 1.65 -7.31 17.12
C VAL A 44 2.00 -7.85 15.73
N LEU A 45 1.13 -7.67 14.72
CA LEU A 45 1.42 -8.08 13.35
C LEU A 45 2.58 -7.27 12.75
N ALA A 46 2.63 -5.96 12.99
CA ALA A 46 3.72 -5.10 12.53
C ALA A 46 5.06 -5.51 13.16
N ASP A 47 5.08 -5.84 14.45
CA ASP A 47 6.32 -6.13 15.18
C ASP A 47 6.85 -7.55 14.95
N LYS A 48 5.96 -8.53 14.79
CA LYS A 48 6.31 -9.96 14.91
C LYS A 48 6.11 -10.75 13.62
N VAL A 49 5.56 -10.17 12.55
CA VAL A 49 5.21 -10.89 11.33
C VAL A 49 5.84 -10.27 10.10
N HIS A 50 6.71 -11.04 9.43
CA HIS A 50 7.19 -10.67 8.12
C HIS A 50 6.05 -10.77 7.09
N ILE A 51 5.93 -9.78 6.18
CA ILE A 51 4.94 -9.78 5.10
C ILE A 51 4.91 -11.08 4.26
N LYS A 52 6.05 -11.78 4.11
CA LYS A 52 6.15 -13.07 3.39
C LYS A 52 5.44 -14.23 4.10
N ALA A 53 5.22 -14.13 5.42
CA ALA A 53 4.45 -15.12 6.18
C ALA A 53 2.93 -15.00 5.97
N LEU A 54 2.48 -13.92 5.35
CA LEU A 54 1.08 -13.68 5.00
C LEU A 54 0.83 -14.08 3.55
N THR A 55 -0.31 -14.71 3.29
CA THR A 55 -0.86 -14.87 1.94
C THR A 55 -1.29 -13.51 1.37
N ILE A 56 -1.40 -13.40 0.04
CA ILE A 56 -1.88 -12.18 -0.63
C ILE A 56 -3.25 -11.75 -0.07
N ALA A 57 -4.21 -12.68 0.03
CA ALA A 57 -5.53 -12.42 0.59
C ALA A 57 -5.49 -11.88 2.04
N GLN A 58 -4.54 -12.36 2.86
CA GLN A 58 -4.35 -11.84 4.22
C GLN A 58 -3.75 -10.42 4.21
N ARG A 59 -2.79 -10.13 3.33
CA ARG A 59 -2.20 -8.78 3.20
C ARG A 59 -3.25 -7.78 2.78
N VAL A 60 -3.96 -8.06 1.68
CA VAL A 60 -5.05 -7.23 1.15
C VAL A 60 -6.14 -7.07 2.20
N GLY A 61 -6.57 -8.17 2.82
CA GLY A 61 -7.56 -8.12 3.90
C GLY A 61 -7.12 -7.25 5.06
N LEU A 62 -5.86 -7.32 5.52
CA LEU A 62 -5.39 -6.45 6.61
C LEU A 62 -5.46 -4.97 6.24
N LEU A 63 -5.06 -4.61 5.02
CA LEU A 63 -5.08 -3.21 4.57
C LEU A 63 -6.52 -2.71 4.39
N GLN A 64 -7.39 -3.48 3.75
CA GLN A 64 -8.80 -3.12 3.57
C GLN A 64 -9.49 -2.86 4.90
N HIS A 65 -9.38 -3.79 5.85
CA HIS A 65 -10.03 -3.64 7.16
C HIS A 65 -9.37 -2.55 8.00
N GLY A 66 -8.06 -2.37 7.89
CA GLY A 66 -7.31 -1.44 8.71
C GLY A 66 -7.45 0.01 8.27
N LEU A 67 -7.32 0.28 6.97
CA LEU A 67 -7.45 1.62 6.40
C LEU A 67 -8.90 2.12 6.41
N HIS A 68 -9.89 1.22 6.48
CA HIS A 68 -11.32 1.54 6.59
C HIS A 68 -11.92 1.25 7.96
N ASP A 69 -11.10 1.00 8.98
CA ASP A 69 -11.64 0.80 10.33
C ASP A 69 -12.39 2.06 10.77
N THR A 70 -13.51 1.88 11.48
CA THR A 70 -14.31 2.99 11.97
C THR A 70 -13.54 3.89 12.94
N SER A 71 -12.56 3.32 13.65
CA SER A 71 -11.71 4.05 14.58
C SER A 71 -10.49 4.67 13.90
N GLU A 72 -10.33 5.98 14.11
CA GLU A 72 -9.14 6.72 13.69
C GLU A 72 -7.85 6.13 14.24
N ALA A 73 -7.87 5.67 15.50
CA ALA A 73 -6.70 5.09 16.16
C ALA A 73 -6.22 3.79 15.49
N ILE A 74 -7.11 3.07 14.81
CA ILE A 74 -6.74 1.87 14.04
C ILE A 74 -6.15 2.26 12.70
N ARG A 75 -6.82 3.17 11.97
CA ARG A 75 -6.30 3.70 10.69
C ARG A 75 -4.90 4.29 10.88
N GLU A 76 -4.71 5.05 11.96
CA GLU A 76 -3.42 5.62 12.32
C GLU A 76 -2.36 4.55 12.58
N VAL A 77 -2.67 3.46 13.30
CA VAL A 77 -1.69 2.38 13.55
C VAL A 77 -1.29 1.65 12.27
N VAL A 78 -2.21 1.52 11.31
CA VAL A 78 -1.89 0.92 10.01
C VAL A 78 -0.89 1.82 9.26
N CYS A 79 -1.15 3.13 9.21
CA CYS A 79 -0.29 4.11 8.54
C CYS A 79 1.06 4.33 9.24
N SER A 80 1.07 4.42 10.57
CA SER A 80 2.25 4.80 11.36
C SER A 80 3.11 3.62 11.80
N ARG A 81 2.60 2.38 11.71
CA ARG A 81 3.31 1.20 12.21
C ARG A 81 3.32 0.03 11.23
N LEU A 82 2.16 -0.45 10.80
CA LEU A 82 2.10 -1.66 9.94
C LEU A 82 2.78 -1.43 8.59
N LEU A 83 2.39 -0.36 7.89
CA LEU A 83 2.93 -0.03 6.57
C LEU A 83 4.43 0.29 6.63
N PRO A 84 4.93 1.15 7.55
CA PRO A 84 6.37 1.35 7.73
C PRO A 84 7.14 0.08 8.06
N ALA A 85 6.60 -0.81 8.91
CA ALA A 85 7.24 -2.07 9.24
C ALA A 85 7.36 -3.00 8.01
N TRP A 86 6.31 -3.08 7.19
CA TRP A 86 6.38 -3.83 5.93
C TRP A 86 7.35 -3.24 4.94
N LEU A 87 7.36 -1.91 4.80
CA LEU A 87 8.26 -1.22 3.88
C LEU A 87 9.73 -1.37 4.30
N LEU A 88 10.02 -1.33 5.61
CA LEU A 88 11.35 -1.59 6.16
C LEU A 88 11.84 -3.00 5.83
N LEU A 89 10.97 -4.01 5.90
CA LEU A 89 11.29 -5.39 5.49
C LEU A 89 11.49 -5.57 3.98
N LEU A 90 11.20 -4.52 3.20
CA LEU A 90 11.35 -4.47 1.75
C LEU A 90 12.35 -3.37 1.35
N ASP A 91 13.24 -2.96 2.27
CA ASP A 91 14.31 -1.98 2.03
C ASP A 91 13.82 -0.64 1.46
N GLY A 92 12.62 -0.20 1.86
CA GLY A 92 12.04 1.05 1.34
C GLY A 92 11.35 0.92 -0.01
N ASN A 93 11.35 -0.27 -0.63
CA ASN A 93 10.85 -0.44 -2.00
C ASN A 93 9.33 -0.56 -2.06
N ILE A 94 8.67 0.54 -2.44
CA ILE A 94 7.21 0.61 -2.58
C ILE A 94 6.70 -0.26 -3.74
N ILE A 95 7.44 -0.36 -4.84
CA ILE A 95 7.06 -1.19 -5.99
C ILE A 95 7.06 -2.67 -5.60
N GLU A 96 8.05 -3.11 -4.83
CA GLU A 96 8.06 -4.47 -4.27
C GLU A 96 6.88 -4.68 -3.31
N LEU A 97 6.51 -3.67 -2.50
CA LEU A 97 5.31 -3.77 -1.66
C LEU A 97 4.05 -3.98 -2.52
N LEU A 98 3.90 -3.23 -3.62
CA LEU A 98 2.78 -3.37 -4.56
C LEU A 98 2.75 -4.77 -5.20
N HIS A 99 3.88 -5.31 -5.63
CA HIS A 99 3.97 -6.68 -6.14
C HIS A 99 3.44 -7.71 -5.12
N ARG A 100 3.58 -7.45 -3.81
CA ARG A 100 3.07 -8.33 -2.75
C ARG A 100 1.56 -8.20 -2.49
N LEU A 101 0.88 -7.24 -3.12
CA LEU A 101 -0.56 -6.98 -2.96
C LEU A 101 -1.42 -7.44 -4.14
N ASP A 102 -0.81 -7.97 -5.21
CA ASP A 102 -1.54 -8.41 -6.42
C ASP A 102 -2.40 -7.28 -7.01
N VAL A 103 -1.70 -6.25 -7.52
CA VAL A 103 -2.31 -4.99 -7.98
C VAL A 103 -3.35 -5.21 -9.08
N GLU A 104 -3.17 -6.23 -9.94
CA GLU A 104 -4.11 -6.55 -11.02
C GLU A 104 -5.51 -6.87 -10.48
N ASN A 105 -5.59 -7.62 -9.38
CA ASN A 105 -6.86 -8.03 -8.78
C ASN A 105 -7.32 -7.10 -7.65
N CYS A 106 -6.40 -6.37 -7.02
CA CYS A 106 -6.63 -5.58 -5.81
C CYS A 106 -6.25 -4.10 -5.95
N ALA A 107 -6.48 -3.52 -7.14
CA ALA A 107 -6.05 -2.17 -7.49
C ALA A 107 -6.51 -1.08 -6.50
N GLU A 108 -7.75 -1.12 -6.04
CA GLU A 108 -8.29 -0.12 -5.10
C GLU A 108 -7.51 -0.11 -3.78
N THR A 109 -7.28 -1.28 -3.19
CA THR A 109 -6.49 -1.43 -1.95
C THR A 109 -5.04 -1.00 -2.14
N ALA A 110 -4.46 -1.28 -3.31
CA ALA A 110 -3.12 -0.80 -3.64
C ALA A 110 -3.08 0.74 -3.72
N MET A 111 -4.06 1.37 -4.37
CA MET A 111 -4.16 2.83 -4.47
C MET A 111 -4.34 3.49 -3.09
N GLU A 112 -5.17 2.92 -2.22
CA GLU A 112 -5.38 3.42 -0.86
C GLU A 112 -4.14 3.27 0.01
N THR A 113 -3.43 2.15 -0.15
CA THR A 113 -2.14 1.92 0.51
C THR A 113 -1.11 2.97 0.11
N LEU A 114 -1.02 3.28 -1.19
CA LEU A 114 -0.15 4.34 -1.70
C LEU A 114 -0.52 5.71 -1.14
N LYS A 115 -1.82 6.07 -1.15
CA LYS A 115 -2.31 7.32 -0.55
C LYS A 115 -1.97 7.40 0.94
N ALA A 116 -2.06 6.29 1.66
CA ALA A 116 -1.69 6.22 3.08
C ALA A 116 -0.19 6.42 3.31
N LEU A 117 0.65 5.76 2.49
CA LEU A 117 2.11 5.94 2.53
C LEU A 117 2.51 7.38 2.21
N PHE A 118 1.96 7.97 1.15
CA PHE A 118 2.32 9.31 0.70
C PHE A 118 1.96 10.41 1.70
N LYS A 119 0.90 10.22 2.50
CA LYS A 119 0.56 11.13 3.61
C LYS A 119 1.64 11.17 4.70
N GLY A 120 2.36 10.07 4.89
CA GLY A 120 3.43 9.96 5.90
C GLY A 120 4.82 10.34 5.38
N MET A 121 4.98 10.57 4.07
CA MET A 121 6.28 10.86 3.45
C MET A 121 6.47 12.38 3.26
N PRO A 122 7.68 12.91 3.52
CA PRO A 122 8.02 14.26 3.14
C PRO A 122 8.02 14.40 1.62
N THR A 123 7.81 15.62 1.15
CA THR A 123 7.56 15.84 -0.28
C THR A 123 8.79 15.57 -1.14
N GLU A 124 9.98 15.78 -0.58
CA GLU A 124 11.27 15.51 -1.19
C GLU A 124 11.44 14.01 -1.47
N GLU A 125 11.03 13.15 -0.54
CA GLU A 125 11.08 11.69 -0.72
C GLU A 125 10.08 11.21 -1.77
N LEU A 126 8.90 11.82 -1.86
CA LEU A 126 7.92 11.53 -2.92
C LEU A 126 8.49 11.80 -4.31
N LEU A 127 9.31 12.85 -4.43
CA LEU A 127 9.97 13.22 -5.67
C LEU A 127 11.26 12.43 -5.95
N GLN A 128 11.83 11.74 -4.95
CA GLN A 128 13.00 10.88 -5.14
C GLN A 128 12.60 9.43 -5.44
N ASN A 129 11.52 8.94 -4.82
CA ASN A 129 10.91 7.64 -5.12
C ASN A 129 10.07 7.69 -6.40
N ARG A 130 10.62 8.19 -7.51
CA ARG A 130 9.94 8.13 -8.79
C ARG A 130 10.03 6.71 -9.33
N VAL A 131 8.97 6.27 -10.01
CA VAL A 131 9.15 5.29 -11.09
C VAL A 131 10.25 5.85 -11.99
N GLN A 132 11.11 4.98 -12.54
CA GLN A 132 12.17 5.41 -13.45
C GLN A 132 11.55 5.96 -14.74
N LEU A 133 11.14 7.24 -14.71
CA LEU A 133 10.58 7.94 -15.85
C LEU A 133 11.71 8.33 -16.81
N ASP A 134 11.44 8.26 -18.11
CA ASP A 134 12.35 8.72 -19.15
C ASP A 134 12.38 10.26 -19.24
N ASN A 135 13.15 10.79 -20.19
CA ASN A 135 13.26 12.22 -20.45
C ASN A 135 11.91 12.88 -20.84
N ARG A 136 10.92 12.09 -21.26
CA ARG A 136 9.57 12.53 -21.61
C ARG A 136 8.62 12.44 -20.42
N LYS A 137 9.12 12.07 -19.23
CA LYS A 137 8.34 11.83 -18.01
C LYS A 137 7.35 10.65 -18.18
N LEU A 138 7.70 9.69 -19.03
CA LEU A 138 6.92 8.47 -19.27
C LEU A 138 7.61 7.28 -18.64
N ILE A 139 6.83 6.26 -18.27
CA ILE A 139 7.38 4.96 -17.90
C ILE A 139 7.93 4.31 -19.18
N PRO A 140 9.21 3.89 -19.24
CA PRO A 140 9.74 3.12 -20.36
C PRO A 140 8.93 1.84 -20.57
N VAL A 141 8.69 1.45 -21.82
CA VAL A 141 7.89 0.27 -22.17
C VAL A 141 8.44 -1.00 -21.53
N ASP A 142 9.77 -1.16 -21.49
CA ASP A 142 10.44 -2.31 -20.88
C ASP A 142 10.26 -2.39 -19.36
N SER A 143 9.90 -1.27 -18.72
CA SER A 143 9.67 -1.15 -17.29
C SER A 143 8.18 -0.99 -16.95
N LEU A 144 7.28 -1.13 -17.93
CA LEU A 144 5.85 -0.92 -17.74
C LEU A 144 5.21 -2.15 -17.09
N THR A 145 4.99 -2.07 -15.77
CA THR A 145 4.24 -3.06 -14.98
C THR A 145 2.96 -2.43 -14.42
N CYS A 146 2.03 -3.27 -13.94
CA CYS A 146 0.82 -2.80 -13.27
C CYS A 146 1.14 -1.97 -12.03
N GLU A 147 2.16 -2.36 -11.27
CA GLU A 147 2.65 -1.67 -10.08
C GLU A 147 3.19 -0.28 -10.42
N ASN A 148 4.03 -0.18 -11.45
CA ASN A 148 4.59 1.09 -11.89
C ASN A 148 3.50 2.03 -12.43
N ALA A 149 2.55 1.50 -13.20
CA ALA A 149 1.43 2.28 -13.74
C ALA A 149 0.51 2.80 -12.62
N VAL A 150 0.14 1.95 -11.65
CA VAL A 150 -0.70 2.36 -10.51
C VAL A 150 0.04 3.32 -9.59
N TYR A 151 1.32 3.06 -9.30
CA TYR A 151 2.14 3.98 -8.51
C TYR A 151 2.17 5.37 -9.15
N TRP A 152 2.50 5.45 -10.44
CA TRP A 152 2.62 6.72 -11.14
C TRP A 152 1.30 7.48 -11.18
N ARG A 153 0.20 6.79 -11.50
CA ARG A 153 -1.14 7.39 -11.47
C ARG A 153 -1.47 7.97 -10.09
N VAL A 154 -1.29 7.19 -9.03
CA VAL A 154 -1.66 7.62 -7.67
C VAL A 154 -0.74 8.74 -7.18
N LEU A 155 0.54 8.73 -7.56
CA LEU A 155 1.47 9.81 -7.28
C LEU A 155 1.00 11.13 -7.93
N CYS A 156 0.65 11.11 -9.21
CA CYS A 156 0.12 12.29 -9.90
C CYS A 156 -1.19 12.79 -9.27
N GLU A 157 -2.13 11.89 -8.95
CA GLU A 157 -3.37 12.24 -8.26
C GLU A 157 -3.12 12.84 -6.87
N PHE A 158 -2.17 12.28 -6.12
CA PHE A 158 -1.82 12.74 -4.78
C PHE A 158 -1.16 14.12 -4.80
N ILE A 159 -0.20 14.33 -5.71
CA ILE A 159 0.48 15.62 -5.90
C ILE A 159 -0.54 16.69 -6.31
N LYS A 160 -1.40 16.41 -7.29
CA LYS A 160 -2.46 17.33 -7.72
C LYS A 160 -3.40 17.71 -6.57
N GLY A 161 -3.64 16.79 -5.63
CA GLY A 161 -4.44 17.05 -4.43
C GLY A 161 -3.84 18.08 -3.46
N LYS A 162 -2.55 18.43 -3.59
CA LYS A 162 -1.89 19.46 -2.77
C LYS A 162 -2.18 20.89 -3.24
N GLY A 163 -2.89 21.10 -4.35
CA GLY A 163 -3.19 22.44 -4.87
C GLY A 163 -1.97 23.08 -5.53
N ASN A 164 -1.81 24.40 -5.38
CA ASN A 164 -0.79 25.18 -6.09
C ASN A 164 0.64 24.65 -5.89
N ASP A 165 1.01 24.25 -4.65
CA ASP A 165 2.34 23.66 -4.36
C ASP A 165 2.56 22.33 -5.10
N GLY A 166 1.47 21.64 -5.43
CA GLY A 166 1.50 20.39 -6.19
C GLY A 166 1.68 20.61 -7.69
N ASP A 167 1.25 21.73 -8.26
CA ASP A 167 1.29 21.94 -9.71
C ASP A 167 2.74 21.99 -10.23
N GLU A 168 3.64 22.67 -9.52
CA GLU A 168 5.09 22.71 -9.84
C GLU A 168 5.74 21.31 -9.77
N MET A 169 5.28 20.48 -8.84
CA MET A 169 5.77 19.11 -8.68
C MET A 169 5.22 18.20 -9.76
N LEU A 170 3.98 18.42 -10.17
CA LEU A 170 3.31 17.65 -11.21
C LEU A 170 4.02 17.84 -12.55
N GLU A 171 4.52 19.04 -12.85
CA GLU A 171 5.34 19.28 -14.03
C GLU A 171 6.57 18.38 -14.10
N GLN A 172 7.10 17.87 -12.98
CA GLN A 172 8.29 17.03 -12.99
C GLN A 172 7.99 15.55 -13.25
N VAL A 173 6.73 15.12 -13.06
CA VAL A 173 6.33 13.70 -13.12
C VAL A 173 5.27 13.43 -14.18
N LEU A 174 4.64 14.46 -14.73
CA LEU A 174 3.57 14.34 -15.72
C LEU A 174 4.03 14.91 -17.08
N PRO A 175 3.92 14.15 -18.18
CA PRO A 175 4.13 14.64 -19.54
C PRO A 175 3.02 15.61 -19.97
N ASP A 176 3.26 16.35 -21.05
CA ASP A 176 2.18 17.08 -21.72
C ASP A 176 1.14 16.12 -22.35
N ALA A 177 -0.05 16.64 -22.60
CA ALA A 177 -1.18 15.86 -23.07
C ALA A 177 -0.93 15.18 -24.43
N ALA A 178 -0.20 15.82 -25.36
CA ALA A 178 0.07 15.25 -26.67
C ALA A 178 1.07 14.09 -26.57
N THR A 179 2.13 14.28 -25.78
CA THR A 179 3.13 13.24 -25.46
C THR A 179 2.47 12.02 -24.82
N TYR A 180 1.58 12.21 -23.84
CA TYR A 180 0.88 11.12 -23.17
C TYR A 180 -0.13 10.41 -24.09
N ALA A 181 -0.89 11.16 -24.89
CA ALA A 181 -1.85 10.59 -25.84
C ALA A 181 -1.16 9.69 -26.87
N GLU A 182 0.01 10.10 -27.37
CA GLU A 182 0.80 9.30 -28.29
C GLU A 182 1.36 8.03 -27.63
N TYR A 183 1.83 8.14 -26.39
CA TYR A 183 2.29 6.99 -25.60
C TYR A 183 1.18 5.95 -25.41
N LEU A 184 -0.01 6.40 -24.99
CA LEU A 184 -1.18 5.55 -24.79
C LEU A 184 -1.63 4.89 -26.11
N ARG A 185 -1.65 5.64 -27.21
CA ARG A 185 -1.97 5.12 -28.54
C ARG A 185 -0.99 4.04 -29.00
N SER A 186 0.30 4.25 -28.77
CA SER A 186 1.36 3.27 -29.11
C SER A 186 1.19 1.97 -28.32
N TYR A 187 0.92 2.08 -27.01
CA TYR A 187 0.66 0.93 -26.15
C TYR A 187 -0.58 0.14 -26.61
N LEU A 188 -1.70 0.82 -26.87
CA LEU A 188 -2.94 0.18 -27.33
C LEU A 188 -2.75 -0.58 -28.64
N LYS A 189 -2.00 -0.03 -29.60
CA LYS A 189 -1.68 -0.72 -30.85
C LYS A 189 -0.90 -2.01 -30.63
N THR A 190 0.04 -1.99 -29.70
CA THR A 190 0.86 -3.17 -29.36
C THR A 190 -0.02 -4.26 -28.74
N VAL A 191 -0.91 -3.89 -27.81
CA VAL A 191 -1.85 -4.82 -27.18
C VAL A 191 -2.80 -5.45 -28.21
N THR A 192 -3.35 -4.65 -29.15
CA THR A 192 -4.23 -5.19 -30.19
C THR A 192 -3.53 -6.19 -31.10
N VAL A 193 -2.25 -5.97 -31.42
CA VAL A 193 -1.45 -6.90 -32.25
C VAL A 193 -1.11 -8.19 -31.49
N MET A 194 -0.97 -8.14 -30.16
CA MET A 194 -0.71 -9.33 -29.34
C MET A 194 -1.97 -10.17 -29.05
N SER A 195 -3.16 -9.62 -29.32
CA SER A 195 -4.45 -10.26 -29.09
C SER A 195 -4.98 -11.03 -30.31
N GLU A 196 -4.28 -10.93 -31.44
CA GLU A 196 -4.52 -11.64 -32.71
C GLU A 196 -3.55 -12.82 -32.86
#